data_AF-A0A528HRL9-F1
#
_entry.id   AF-A0A528HRL9-F1
#
_cell.length_a   1.000
_cell.length_b   1.000
_cell.length_c   1.000
_cell.angle_alpha   90.00
_cell.angle_beta   90.00
_cell.angle_gamma   90.00
#
_symmetry.space_group_name_H-M   'P 1'
#
loop_
_entity.id
_entity.type
_entity.pdbx_description
1 polymer ?
#
loop_
_entity_poly.entity_id
_entity_poly.type
_entity_poly.pdbx_seq_one_letter_code
_entity_poly.pdbx_strand_id
1 'polypeptide(L)' 'METIKLKSPVDGSIYAERPIATDQAINAAVERARAAQEKWAETPIVERGKYMLAMLEALVAMTDEIVPEIA' A
#
# COMPACT_ATOMS: atom_id res chain seq x y z
N MET A 1 4.98 -20.81 -0.90
CA MET A 1 5.37 -19.38 -0.92
C MET A 1 5.97 -19.09 0.43
N GLU A 2 7.17 -18.52 0.46
CA GLU A 2 7.82 -18.11 1.71
C GLU A 2 7.11 -16.88 2.28
N THR A 3 6.95 -16.83 3.60
CA THR A 3 6.30 -15.74 4.33
C THR A 3 7.28 -15.09 5.30
N ILE A 4 7.16 -13.78 5.48
CA ILE A 4 7.82 -13.04 6.56
C ILE A 4 6.88 -13.02 7.76
N LYS A 5 7.40 -13.44 8.92
CA LYS A 5 6.70 -13.38 10.21
C LYS A 5 6.90 -12.02 10.84
N LEU A 6 5.82 -11.27 10.99
CA LEU A 6 5.79 -9.97 11.67
C LEU A 6 5.53 -10.23 13.15
N LYS A 7 6.50 -9.86 14.00
CA LYS A 7 6.39 -10.05 15.44
C LYS A 7 5.89 -8.78 16.11
N SER A 8 4.98 -8.93 17.06
CA SER A 8 4.50 -7.83 17.90
C SER A 8 5.64 -7.30 18.77
N PRO A 9 5.87 -5.97 18.81
CA PRO A 9 6.82 -5.37 19.76
C PRO A 9 6.30 -5.39 21.20
N VAL A 10 5.00 -5.64 21.43
CA VAL A 10 4.37 -5.66 22.76
C VAL A 10 4.79 -6.88 23.56
N ASP A 11 4.80 -8.07 22.93
CA ASP A 11 5.01 -9.34 23.61
C ASP A 11 5.87 -10.36 22.83
N GLY A 12 6.33 -10.02 21.62
CA GLY A 12 7.15 -10.89 20.78
C GLY A 12 6.37 -12.01 20.06
N SER A 13 5.05 -12.07 20.20
CA SER A 13 4.18 -13.01 19.49
C SER A 13 4.20 -12.75 17.97
N ILE A 14 3.81 -13.75 17.17
CA ILE A 14 3.62 -13.55 15.72
C ILE A 14 2.25 -12.87 15.53
N TYR A 15 2.27 -11.62 15.10
CA TYR A 15 1.07 -10.83 14.82
C TYR A 15 0.47 -11.18 13.46
N ALA A 16 1.32 -11.27 12.44
CA ALA A 16 0.89 -11.58 11.08
C ALA A 16 1.99 -12.28 10.27
N GLU A 17 1.58 -12.95 9.19
CA GLU A 17 2.49 -13.49 8.17
C GLU A 17 2.15 -12.89 6.81
N ARG A 18 3.17 -12.44 6.07
CA ARG A 18 2.99 -11.85 4.73
C ARG A 18 3.85 -12.58 3.71
N PRO A 19 3.28 -13.01 2.56
CA PRO A 19 4.05 -13.70 1.54
C PRO A 19 5.10 -12.77 0.93
N ILE A 20 6.28 -13.33 0.65
CA ILE A 20 7.32 -12.65 -0.11
C ILE A 20 6.87 -12.61 -1.57
N ALA A 21 6.90 -11.40 -2.15
CA ALA A 21 6.60 -11.23 -3.57
C ALA A 21 7.63 -11.98 -4.43
N THR A 22 7.17 -12.67 -5.47
CA THR A 22 8.08 -13.32 -6.42
C THR A 22 8.71 -12.27 -7.34
N ASP A 23 9.86 -12.57 -7.93
CA ASP A 23 10.50 -11.71 -8.94
C ASP A 23 9.52 -11.35 -10.07
N GLN A 24 8.71 -12.32 -10.51
CA GLN A 24 7.68 -12.09 -11.52
C GLN A 24 6.63 -11.07 -11.04
N ALA A 25 6.15 -11.18 -9.80
CA ALA A 25 5.16 -10.26 -9.25
C ALA A 25 5.73 -8.84 -9.09
N ILE A 26 7.00 -8.74 -8.67
CA ILE A 26 7.73 -7.47 -8.54
C ILE A 26 7.88 -6.81 -9.92
N ASN A 27 8.40 -7.54 -10.91
CA ASN A 27 8.60 -7.04 -12.27
C ASN A 27 7.26 -6.56 -12.86
N ALA A 28 6.21 -7.36 -12.74
CA ALA A 28 4.89 -6.98 -13.24
C ALA A 28 4.33 -5.73 -12.55
N ALA A 29 4.58 -5.54 -11.25
CA ALA A 29 4.16 -4.33 -10.54
C ALA A 29 4.89 -3.07 -11.05
N VAL A 30 6.21 -3.17 -11.25
CA VAL A 30 7.03 -2.07 -11.77
C VAL A 30 6.65 -1.72 -13.21
N GLU A 31 6.43 -2.72 -14.07
CA GLU A 31 5.98 -2.53 -15.45
C GLU A 31 4.64 -1.79 -15.51
N ARG A 32 3.65 -2.21 -14.71
CA ARG A 32 2.35 -1.53 -14.63
C ARG A 32 2.48 -0.09 -14.14
N ALA A 33 3.30 0.14 -13.11
CA ALA A 33 3.54 1.48 -12.58
C ALA A 33 4.20 2.38 -13.64
N ARG A 34 5.18 1.87 -14.38
CA ARG A 34 5.82 2.59 -15.49
C ARG A 34 4.85 2.93 -16.61
N ALA A 35 4.02 1.98 -17.03
CA ALA A 35 3.01 2.20 -18.06
C ALA A 35 1.97 3.26 -17.64
N ALA A 36 1.58 3.28 -16.36
CA ALA A 36 0.65 4.28 -15.83
C ALA A 36 1.29 5.67 -15.64
N GLN A 37 2.61 5.73 -15.44
CA GLN A 37 3.33 6.94 -15.05
C GLN A 37 3.28 8.03 -16.13
N GLU A 38 3.31 7.67 -17.41
CA GLU A 38 3.26 8.64 -18.52
C GLU A 38 1.97 9.47 -18.46
N LYS A 39 0.81 8.80 -18.48
CA LYS A 39 -0.49 9.46 -18.36
C LYS A 39 -0.67 10.19 -17.03
N TRP A 40 -0.11 9.65 -15.94
CA TRP A 40 -0.12 10.34 -14.65
C TRP A 40 0.67 11.65 -14.69
N ALA A 41 1.83 11.68 -15.37
CA ALA A 41 2.64 12.89 -15.52
C ALA A 41 1.93 13.98 -16.32
N GLU A 42 1.05 13.62 -17.25
CA GLU A 42 0.21 14.56 -17.99
C GLU A 42 -1.02 15.04 -17.19
N THR A 43 -1.36 14.36 -16.09
CA THR A 43 -2.53 14.71 -15.28
C THR A 43 -2.31 16.07 -14.61
N PRO A 44 -3.21 17.07 -14.76
CA PRO A 44 -3.08 18.38 -14.13
C PRO A 44 -3.04 18.29 -12.61
N ILE A 45 -2.30 19.20 -11.96
CA ILE A 45 -2.13 19.19 -10.50
C ILE A 45 -3.46 19.26 -9.73
N VAL A 46 -4.45 19.96 -10.27
CA VAL A 46 -5.79 20.05 -9.67
C VAL A 46 -6.48 18.69 -9.65
N GLU A 47 -6.39 17.91 -10.74
CA GLU A 47 -6.95 16.57 -10.80
C GLU A 47 -6.19 15.59 -9.89
N ARG A 48 -4.85 15.70 -9.81
CA ARG A 48 -4.07 14.94 -8.84
C ARG A 48 -4.52 15.24 -7.41
N GLY A 49 -4.77 16.52 -7.10
CA GLY A 49 -5.29 16.97 -5.82
C GLY A 49 -6.62 16.30 -5.46
N LYS A 50 -7.55 16.21 -6.42
CA LYS A 50 -8.83 15.50 -6.21
C LYS A 50 -8.63 14.03 -5.84
N TYR A 51 -7.75 13.31 -6.54
CA TYR A 51 -7.46 11.91 -6.21
C TYR A 51 -6.81 11.75 -4.84
N MET A 52 -5.88 12.64 -4.47
CA MET A 52 -5.23 12.59 -3.16
C MET A 52 -6.19 12.90 -2.01
N LEU A 53 -7.13 13.84 -2.21
CA LEU A 53 -8.16 14.14 -1.22
C LEU A 53 -9.15 12.98 -1.07
N ALA A 54 -9.58 12.37 -2.17
CA ALA A 54 -10.43 11.17 -2.12
C ALA A 54 -9.73 9.99 -1.41
N MET A 55 -8.42 9.82 -1.63
CA MET A 55 -7.62 8.84 -0.89
C MET A 55 -7.58 9.15 0.61
N LEU A 56 -7.40 10.42 0.99
CA LEU A 56 -7.44 10.85 2.39
C LEU A 56 -8.80 10.57 3.03
N GLU A 57 -9.90 10.90 2.36
CA GLU A 57 -11.26 10.62 2.84
C GLU A 57 -11.46 9.12 3.08
N ALA A 58 -10.97 8.27 2.18
CA ALA A 58 -11.02 6.82 2.35
C ALA A 58 -10.19 6.35 3.55
N LEU A 59 -8.98 6.88 3.74
CA LEU A 59 -8.13 6.55 4.90
C LEU A 59 -8.79 6.96 6.22
N VAL A 60 -9.40 8.14 6.27
CA VAL A 60 -10.12 8.62 7.47
C VAL A 60 -11.34 7.75 7.76
N ALA A 61 -12.10 7.35 6.74
CA ALA A 61 -13.24 6.45 6.90
C ALA A 61 -12.84 5.06 7.45
N MET A 62 -11.59 4.65 7.27
CA MET A 62 -11.04 3.36 7.74
C MET A 62 -10.30 3.48 9.09
N THR A 63 -10.46 4.58 9.83
CA THR A 63 -9.69 4.84 11.07
C THR A 63 -9.80 3.69 12.08
N ASP A 64 -11.01 3.17 12.32
CA ASP A 64 -11.24 2.11 13.31
C ASP A 64 -10.56 0.79 12.93
N GLU A 65 -10.28 0.57 11.64
CA GLU A 65 -9.55 -0.60 11.14
C GLU A 65 -8.03 -0.36 11.10
N ILE A 66 -7.60 0.83 10.69
CA ILE A 66 -6.17 1.16 10.51
C ILE A 66 -5.47 1.40 11.85
N VAL A 67 -6.12 2.04 12.83
CA VAL A 67 -5.49 2.36 14.12
C VAL A 67 -4.99 1.10 14.84
N PRO A 68 -5.77 0.01 14.98
CA PRO A 68 -5.28 -1.24 15.56
C PRO A 68 -4.12 -1.91 14.82
N GLU A 69 -3.95 -1.63 13.53
CA GLU A 69 -2.86 -2.21 12.72
C GLU A 69 -1.54 -1.43 12.83
N ILE A 70 -1.56 -0.21 13.38
CA ILE A 70 -0.38 0.68 13.51
C ILE A 70 0.03 0.90 14.98
N ALA A 71 -0.93 0.97 15.90
CA ALA A 71 -0.73 1.30 17.31
C ALA A 71 0.00 0.18 18.10
#